data_AF-A0A3A9YTL8-F1
#
_entry.id   AF-A0A3A9YTL8-F1
#
_cell.length_a   1.000
_cell.length_b   1.000
_cell.length_c   1.000
_cell.angle_alpha   90.00
_cell.angle_beta   90.00
_cell.angle_gamma   90.00
#
_symmetry.space_group_name_H-M   'P 1'
#
loop_
_entity.id
_entity.type
_entity.pdbx_description
1 polymer ?
#
loop_
_entity_poly.entity_id
_entity_poly.type
_entity_poly.pdbx_seq_one_letter_code
_entity_poly.pdbx_strand_id
1 'polypeptide(L)'
;MQDIHTRSTVLVRRTPGPGRLAELPGARGGPGAPGARSRAGGETKATAGARPPGPREAAPARRPRSTALQVPWVGRELGLGPGVCEAAVALGLIRTVPGEGPWRRRVPRAEFDRLRGDPGAVAALRERARLVGAAAGAGLLGISPARFTRLARVGRFAPADFSLTRYRVVSWRYPAAELLAFAELSPGLLRGRAPEELRRALGRGVDERACRWRARRTARLARQAGDPWQRAAVFAAVLEPPALASAVPVAADRVRLLRLRPPLVAAQLPIDHWDVVRRVLTATDPREARWYQERVRGALADAHSERRPQS
;
A
#
# COMPACT_ATOMS: atom_id res chain seq x y z
N MET A 1 -35.92 32.60 3.93
CA MET A 1 -34.49 33.02 3.95
C MET A 1 -33.64 31.78 3.66
N GLN A 2 -33.61 31.26 2.42
CA GLN A 2 -32.68 31.57 1.31
C GLN A 2 -31.20 31.55 1.74
N ASP A 3 -30.53 30.41 1.53
CA ASP A 3 -29.45 30.12 0.53
C ASP A 3 -28.07 30.64 0.98
N ILE A 4 -26.93 29.96 0.82
CA ILE A 4 -26.31 29.44 -0.41
C ILE A 4 -25.31 28.31 -0.03
N HIS A 5 -25.50 27.09 -0.57
CA HIS A 5 -24.46 26.05 -0.60
C HIS A 5 -23.90 25.94 -2.02
N THR A 6 -22.69 26.46 -2.24
CA THR A 6 -21.99 26.36 -3.53
C THR A 6 -21.47 24.93 -3.74
N ARG A 7 -22.25 24.11 -4.48
CA ARG A 7 -21.81 22.82 -5.03
C ARG A 7 -21.18 23.04 -6.40
N SER A 8 -19.87 22.82 -6.53
CA SER A 8 -19.21 22.66 -7.83
C SER A 8 -19.28 21.19 -8.26
N THR A 9 -20.28 20.87 -9.07
CA THR A 9 -20.44 19.59 -9.76
C THR A 9 -19.75 19.68 -11.13
N VAL A 10 -18.77 18.82 -11.41
CA VAL A 10 -18.23 18.65 -12.76
C VAL A 10 -18.88 17.44 -13.40
N LEU A 11 -19.74 17.69 -14.39
CA LEU A 11 -20.42 16.72 -15.23
C LEU A 11 -19.45 16.28 -16.34
N VAL A 12 -19.18 14.98 -16.48
CA VAL A 12 -18.46 14.42 -17.64
C VAL A 12 -19.47 13.70 -18.52
N ARG A 13 -19.61 14.18 -19.76
CA ARG A 13 -20.48 13.62 -20.80
C ARG A 13 -20.01 12.21 -21.21
N ARG A 14 -20.97 11.28 -21.36
CA ARG A 14 -20.79 9.98 -22.03
C ARG A 14 -21.17 10.12 -23.50
N THR A 15 -20.38 9.53 -24.39
CA THR A 15 -20.72 9.26 -25.80
C THR A 15 -21.07 7.76 -25.98
N PRO A 16 -21.94 7.39 -26.95
CA PRO A 16 -22.49 6.04 -27.06
C PRO A 16 -21.98 5.18 -28.23
N GLY A 17 -22.07 3.84 -28.05
CA GLY A 17 -22.30 2.79 -29.07
C GLY A 17 -21.05 2.07 -29.66
N PRO A 18 -21.20 0.91 -30.37
CA PRO A 18 -22.31 -0.07 -30.48
C PRO A 18 -21.86 -1.50 -30.01
N GLY A 19 -22.70 -2.52 -29.78
CA GLY A 19 -23.43 -3.38 -30.74
C GLY A 19 -23.17 -4.88 -30.42
N ARG A 20 -24.21 -5.72 -30.55
CA ARG A 20 -24.39 -7.14 -30.14
C ARG A 20 -23.54 -8.20 -30.87
N LEU A 21 -23.47 -9.43 -30.31
CA LEU A 21 -23.85 -10.76 -30.87
C LEU A 21 -23.55 -11.87 -29.80
N ALA A 22 -24.51 -12.69 -29.31
CA ALA A 22 -24.91 -14.06 -29.75
C ALA A 22 -23.72 -15.07 -29.85
N GLU A 23 -23.68 -16.33 -29.42
CA GLU A 23 -24.58 -17.39 -28.91
C GLU A 23 -23.69 -18.57 -28.35
N LEU A 24 -24.27 -19.53 -27.62
CA LEU A 24 -23.69 -20.82 -27.11
C LEU A 24 -23.72 -21.94 -28.22
N PRO A 25 -23.51 -23.29 -28.04
CA PRO A 25 -23.22 -24.17 -26.86
C PRO A 25 -22.27 -25.42 -27.08
N GLY A 26 -22.08 -26.23 -26.01
CA GLY A 26 -21.73 -27.69 -26.03
C GLY A 26 -20.29 -28.04 -25.59
N ALA A 27 -19.94 -29.11 -24.86
CA ALA A 27 -20.63 -30.32 -24.43
C ALA A 27 -19.84 -31.08 -23.33
N ARG A 28 -20.59 -31.81 -22.48
CA ARG A 28 -20.38 -33.17 -21.89
C ARG A 28 -19.05 -33.61 -21.25
N GLY A 29 -19.18 -34.21 -20.04
CA GLY A 29 -18.32 -35.29 -19.55
C GLY A 29 -18.32 -35.50 -18.02
N GLY A 30 -19.13 -36.44 -17.50
CA GLY A 30 -18.91 -37.09 -16.18
C GLY A 30 -17.97 -38.32 -16.33
N PRO A 31 -17.87 -39.30 -15.40
CA PRO A 31 -18.53 -39.53 -14.08
C PRO A 31 -17.44 -39.60 -12.96
N GLY A 32 -17.60 -40.01 -11.70
CA GLY A 32 -18.58 -40.77 -10.91
C GLY A 32 -17.91 -41.06 -9.55
N ALA A 33 -18.67 -41.01 -8.46
CA ALA A 33 -18.19 -41.29 -7.11
C ALA A 33 -19.20 -42.17 -6.37
N PRO A 34 -18.74 -43.14 -5.56
CA PRO A 34 -19.47 -43.62 -4.39
C PRO A 34 -18.72 -43.15 -3.12
N GLY A 35 -19.36 -42.72 -2.04
CA GLY A 35 -20.50 -43.34 -1.37
C GLY A 35 -19.98 -43.98 -0.08
N ALA A 36 -19.96 -43.19 1.01
CA ALA A 36 -19.55 -43.63 2.34
C ALA A 36 -20.74 -44.06 3.21
N ARG A 37 -20.44 -44.86 4.26
CA ARG A 37 -21.23 -45.27 5.45
C ARG A 37 -21.83 -46.70 5.36
N SER A 38 -21.86 -47.55 6.39
CA SER A 38 -21.39 -47.52 7.80
C SER A 38 -21.68 -48.89 8.47
N ARG A 39 -21.03 -49.13 9.63
CA ARG A 39 -21.46 -49.89 10.84
C ARG A 39 -21.02 -51.33 11.09
N ALA A 40 -21.03 -51.60 12.41
CA ALA A 40 -20.78 -52.80 13.20
C ALA A 40 -19.29 -53.14 13.38
N GLY A 41 -18.72 -53.34 14.57
CA GLY A 41 -19.28 -53.67 15.89
C GLY A 41 -18.49 -54.87 16.42
N GLY A 42 -17.96 -54.81 17.64
CA GLY A 42 -17.29 -55.96 18.25
C GLY A 42 -16.24 -55.58 19.28
N GLU A 43 -16.68 -55.50 20.54
CA GLU A 43 -15.83 -55.51 21.73
C GLU A 43 -15.13 -56.86 21.88
N THR A 44 -13.88 -56.87 22.33
CA THR A 44 -13.37 -57.92 23.24
C THR A 44 -12.27 -57.34 24.14
N LYS A 45 -12.34 -57.75 25.40
CA LYS A 45 -11.54 -57.33 26.55
C LYS A 45 -10.56 -58.46 26.90
N ALA A 46 -9.26 -58.18 26.97
CA ALA A 46 -8.26 -58.98 27.69
C ALA A 46 -7.01 -58.10 27.95
N THR A 47 -6.78 -57.67 29.19
CA THR A 47 -5.94 -58.28 30.24
C THR A 47 -4.48 -57.82 30.19
N ALA A 48 -4.11 -57.17 31.30
CA ALA A 48 -2.80 -56.85 31.88
C ALA A 48 -1.50 -57.27 31.15
N GLY A 49 -0.64 -56.27 30.95
CA GLY A 49 0.80 -56.42 30.78
C GLY A 49 1.49 -55.09 31.11
N ALA A 50 2.09 -55.00 32.29
CA ALA A 50 2.85 -53.83 32.74
C ALA A 50 4.07 -53.60 31.82
N ARG A 51 4.15 -52.41 31.22
CA ARG A 51 5.26 -51.95 30.37
C ARG A 51 6.04 -50.87 31.14
N PRO A 52 7.39 -50.91 31.17
CA PRO A 52 8.18 -49.97 31.96
C PRO A 52 8.06 -48.53 31.40
N PRO A 53 8.28 -47.49 32.22
CA PRO A 53 8.18 -46.11 31.76
C PRO A 53 9.25 -45.85 30.69
N GLY A 54 8.80 -45.59 29.46
CA GLY A 54 9.64 -45.08 28.39
C GLY A 54 10.23 -43.70 28.74
N PRO A 55 11.33 -43.30 28.09
CA PRO A 55 12.00 -42.05 28.40
C PRO A 55 11.01 -40.90 28.27
N ARG A 56 10.96 -40.05 29.31
CA ARG A 56 10.22 -38.78 29.31
C ARG A 56 10.46 -38.09 27.97
N GLU A 57 9.41 -38.06 27.15
CA GLU A 57 9.40 -37.30 25.91
C GLU A 57 9.69 -35.86 26.30
N ALA A 58 10.90 -35.40 25.94
CA ALA A 58 11.34 -34.06 26.23
C ALA A 58 10.27 -33.10 25.71
N ALA A 59 9.75 -32.27 26.61
CA ALA A 59 8.83 -31.20 26.26
C ALA A 59 9.32 -30.53 24.97
N PRO A 60 8.46 -30.31 23.95
CA PRO A 60 8.91 -29.88 22.64
C PRO A 60 9.77 -28.64 22.81
N ALA A 61 11.01 -28.75 22.35
CA ALA A 61 11.99 -27.68 22.39
C ALA A 61 11.30 -26.39 21.96
N ARG A 62 11.26 -25.41 22.89
CA ARG A 62 10.72 -24.07 22.65
C ARG A 62 11.17 -23.64 21.26
N ARG A 63 10.23 -23.51 20.32
CA ARG A 63 10.51 -22.98 18.98
C ARG A 63 11.38 -21.73 19.17
N PRO A 64 12.50 -21.59 18.46
CA PRO A 64 13.34 -20.40 18.58
C PRO A 64 12.42 -19.20 18.44
N ARG A 65 12.43 -18.31 19.45
CA ARG A 65 11.59 -17.11 19.45
C ARG A 65 11.86 -16.39 18.14
N SER A 66 10.86 -16.32 17.27
CA SER A 66 11.02 -15.65 15.98
C SER A 66 11.60 -14.27 16.23
N THR A 67 12.83 -14.03 15.76
CA THR A 67 13.55 -12.77 15.94
C THR A 67 12.82 -11.61 15.27
N ALA A 68 11.80 -11.90 14.47
CA ALA A 68 10.91 -10.91 13.85
C ALA A 68 9.43 -11.26 14.08
N LEU A 69 8.64 -10.25 14.43
CA LEU A 69 7.23 -10.32 14.81
C LEU A 69 6.34 -9.80 13.69
N GLN A 70 5.09 -10.27 13.65
CA GLN A 70 4.12 -9.78 12.68
C GLN A 70 3.70 -8.35 13.02
N VAL A 71 3.60 -7.48 12.01
CA VAL A 71 3.21 -6.06 12.19
C VAL A 71 1.86 -5.93 12.91
N PRO A 72 0.79 -6.67 12.53
CA PRO A 72 -0.49 -6.56 13.23
C PRO A 72 -0.41 -6.95 14.72
N TRP A 73 0.41 -7.94 15.05
CA TRP A 73 0.62 -8.37 16.44
C TRP A 73 1.33 -7.27 17.24
N VAL A 74 2.38 -6.67 16.69
CA VAL A 74 3.10 -5.56 17.33
C VAL A 74 2.17 -4.37 17.59
N GLY A 75 1.32 -4.01 16.63
CA GLY A 75 0.33 -2.95 16.81
C GLY A 75 -0.58 -3.23 18.01
N ARG A 76 -1.14 -4.44 18.09
CA ARG A 76 -2.01 -4.85 19.20
C ARG A 76 -1.30 -4.78 20.56
N GLU A 77 -0.08 -5.31 20.64
CA GLU A 77 0.69 -5.36 21.88
C GLU A 77 1.18 -3.99 22.37
N LEU A 78 1.37 -3.04 21.45
CA LEU A 78 1.72 -1.65 21.78
C LEU A 78 0.47 -0.76 21.98
N GLY A 79 -0.74 -1.30 21.91
CA GLY A 79 -1.98 -0.52 22.01
C GLY A 79 -2.14 0.50 20.86
N LEU A 80 -1.59 0.18 19.68
CA LEU A 80 -1.72 0.98 18.47
C LEU A 80 -2.86 0.43 17.61
N GLY A 81 -3.80 1.29 17.24
CA GLY A 81 -4.82 0.92 16.26
C GLY A 81 -4.19 0.51 14.91
N PRO A 82 -4.84 -0.37 14.12
CA PRO A 82 -4.26 -0.90 12.87
C PRO A 82 -3.76 0.18 11.91
N GLY A 83 -4.56 1.23 11.69
CA GLY A 83 -4.17 2.33 10.80
C GLY A 83 -2.96 3.15 11.29
N VAL A 84 -2.80 3.32 12.60
CA VAL A 84 -1.63 4.01 13.17
C VAL A 84 -0.38 3.15 13.04
N CYS A 85 -0.49 1.85 13.29
CA CYS A 85 0.62 0.91 13.13
C CYS A 85 1.06 0.83 11.66
N GLU A 86 0.11 0.72 10.72
CA GLU A 86 0.38 0.74 9.30
C GLU A 86 1.04 2.06 8.86
N ALA A 87 0.52 3.20 9.33
CA ALA A 87 1.12 4.52 9.07
C ALA A 87 2.56 4.61 9.61
N ALA A 88 2.80 4.11 10.82
CA ALA A 88 4.13 4.13 11.44
C ALA A 88 5.15 3.31 10.62
N VAL A 89 4.77 2.12 10.14
CA VAL A 89 5.61 1.32 9.23
C VAL A 89 5.78 2.03 7.88
N ALA A 90 4.68 2.58 7.34
CA ALA A 90 4.65 3.29 6.06
C ALA A 90 5.54 4.55 6.05
N LEU A 91 5.67 5.22 7.19
CA LEU A 91 6.52 6.40 7.39
C LEU A 91 7.95 6.04 7.81
N GLY A 92 8.26 4.76 8.02
CA GLY A 92 9.58 4.31 8.47
C GLY A 92 9.88 4.61 9.94
N LEU A 93 8.84 4.87 10.75
CA LEU A 93 8.97 5.13 12.19
C LEU A 93 9.15 3.83 12.99
N ILE A 94 8.63 2.72 12.47
CA ILE A 94 8.91 1.37 12.97
C ILE A 94 9.86 0.68 11.99
N ARG A 95 11.01 0.23 12.48
CA ARG A 95 11.95 -0.54 11.66
C ARG A 95 11.36 -1.92 11.33
N THR A 96 11.52 -2.33 10.07
CA THR A 96 11.05 -3.64 9.62
C THR A 96 12.10 -4.38 8.82
N VAL A 97 12.05 -5.70 8.88
CA VAL A 97 12.85 -6.64 8.08
C VAL A 97 11.95 -7.41 7.11
N PRO A 98 12.50 -8.00 6.03
CA PRO A 98 11.73 -8.91 5.17
C PRO A 98 11.07 -10.03 5.98
N GLY A 99 9.83 -10.35 5.66
CA GLY A 99 9.08 -11.47 6.22
C GLY A 99 8.99 -12.66 5.27
N GLU A 100 8.27 -13.70 5.68
CA GLU A 100 7.96 -14.85 4.84
C GLU A 100 7.02 -14.44 3.69
N GLY A 101 7.57 -14.36 2.48
CA GLY A 101 6.84 -14.04 1.26
C GLY A 101 7.12 -12.63 0.72
N PRO A 102 6.81 -12.41 -0.57
CA PRO A 102 7.13 -11.16 -1.25
C PRO A 102 6.40 -9.99 -0.60
N TRP A 103 7.12 -8.88 -0.39
CA TRP A 103 6.60 -7.63 0.18
C TRP A 103 6.10 -7.71 1.63
N ARG A 104 6.14 -8.89 2.28
CA ARG A 104 5.78 -9.02 3.69
C ARG A 104 6.88 -8.42 4.56
N ARG A 105 6.47 -7.70 5.60
CA ARG A 105 7.37 -7.05 6.55
C ARG A 105 7.12 -7.60 7.95
N ARG A 106 8.19 -7.80 8.71
CA ARG A 106 8.15 -8.14 10.13
C ARG A 106 8.93 -7.11 10.94
N VAL A 107 8.58 -6.94 12.20
CA VAL A 107 9.25 -6.03 13.14
C VAL A 107 10.27 -6.83 13.94
N PRO A 108 11.56 -6.48 13.93
CA PRO A 108 12.56 -7.14 14.77
C PRO A 108 12.14 -7.12 16.24
N ARG A 109 12.42 -8.20 16.97
CA ARG A 109 12.08 -8.30 18.39
C ARG A 109 12.70 -7.18 19.22
N ALA A 110 13.95 -6.83 18.92
CA ALA A 110 14.64 -5.69 19.53
C ALA A 110 13.95 -4.35 19.27
N GLU A 111 13.34 -4.14 18.09
CA GLU A 111 12.57 -2.93 17.81
C GLU A 111 11.29 -2.89 18.63
N PHE A 112 10.62 -4.03 18.77
CA PHE A 112 9.45 -4.15 19.63
C PHE A 112 9.79 -3.91 21.11
N ASP A 113 10.85 -4.53 21.62
CA ASP A 113 11.26 -4.37 23.02
C ASP A 113 11.70 -2.92 23.30
N ARG A 114 12.37 -2.24 22.36
CA ARG A 114 12.68 -0.80 22.43
C ARG A 114 11.42 0.05 22.57
N LEU A 115 10.39 -0.23 21.78
CA LEU A 115 9.13 0.52 21.84
C LEU A 115 8.31 0.19 23.09
N ARG A 116 8.32 -1.08 23.54
CA ARG A 116 7.56 -1.52 24.72
C ARG A 116 8.20 -1.06 26.03
N GLY A 117 9.53 -0.94 26.07
CA GLY A 117 10.29 -0.55 27.26
C GLY A 117 10.11 0.91 27.68
N ASP A 118 9.56 1.77 26.81
CA ASP A 118 9.34 3.18 27.08
C ASP A 118 7.91 3.60 26.65
N PRO A 119 6.98 3.84 27.60
CA PRO A 119 5.65 4.35 27.30
C PRO A 119 5.66 5.70 26.54
N GLY A 120 6.66 6.55 26.79
CA GLY A 120 6.86 7.81 26.08
C GLY A 120 7.18 7.60 24.61
N ALA A 121 7.93 6.55 24.27
CA ALA A 121 8.21 6.18 22.89
C ALA A 121 6.94 5.79 22.12
N VAL A 122 6.00 5.06 22.74
CA VAL A 122 4.72 4.69 22.10
C VAL A 122 3.84 5.91 21.88
N ALA A 123 3.76 6.82 22.87
CA ALA A 123 3.01 8.07 22.73
C ALA A 123 3.59 8.96 21.61
N ALA A 124 4.90 9.16 21.60
CA ALA A 124 5.59 9.91 20.55
C ALA A 124 5.43 9.25 19.17
N LEU A 125 5.45 7.93 19.10
CA LEU A 125 5.20 7.18 17.86
C LEU A 125 3.78 7.41 17.34
N ARG A 126 2.77 7.42 18.22
CA ARG A 126 1.37 7.70 17.85
C ARG A 126 1.22 9.10 17.25
N GLU A 127 1.82 10.12 17.87
CA GLU A 127 1.78 11.49 17.33
C GLU A 127 2.51 11.61 16.00
N ARG A 128 3.70 11.01 15.87
CA ARG A 128 4.46 11.05 14.61
C ARG A 128 3.81 10.27 13.48
N ALA A 129 3.09 9.19 13.80
CA ALA A 129 2.34 8.37 12.84
C ALA A 129 0.95 8.93 12.53
N ARG A 130 0.52 9.99 13.22
CA ARG A 130 -0.81 10.57 13.05
C ARG A 130 -1.00 11.08 11.63
N LEU A 131 -2.00 10.50 10.94
CA LEU A 131 -2.45 10.96 9.65
C LEU A 131 -3.73 11.78 9.80
N VAL A 132 -3.80 12.93 9.13
CA VAL A 132 -4.94 13.85 9.17
C VAL A 132 -5.53 14.07 7.78
N GLY A 133 -6.85 14.26 7.72
CA GLY A 133 -7.52 14.72 6.51
C GLY A 133 -7.31 16.22 6.27
N ALA A 134 -7.84 16.74 5.15
CA ALA A 134 -7.62 18.13 4.74
C ALA A 134 -8.13 19.17 5.76
N ALA A 135 -9.29 18.95 6.38
CA ALA A 135 -9.85 19.89 7.36
C ALA A 135 -9.00 19.97 8.63
N ALA A 136 -8.67 18.82 9.23
CA ALA A 136 -7.80 18.76 10.40
C ALA A 136 -6.38 19.27 10.10
N GLY A 137 -5.84 18.95 8.92
CA GLY A 137 -4.55 19.48 8.46
C GLY A 137 -4.55 21.00 8.29
N ALA A 138 -5.64 21.59 7.77
CA ALA A 138 -5.79 23.04 7.69
C ALA A 138 -5.82 23.69 9.08
N GLY A 139 -6.52 23.07 10.04
CA GLY A 139 -6.55 23.49 11.44
C GLY A 139 -5.17 23.47 12.09
N LEU A 140 -4.39 22.40 11.91
CA LEU A 140 -3.02 22.30 12.42
C LEU A 140 -2.10 23.42 11.91
N LEU A 141 -2.33 23.89 10.68
CA LEU A 141 -1.54 24.93 10.05
C LEU A 141 -2.08 26.35 10.28
N GLY A 142 -3.24 26.50 10.93
CA GLY A 142 -3.91 27.79 11.09
C GLY A 142 -4.31 28.45 9.76
N ILE A 143 -4.71 27.67 8.75
CA ILE A 143 -5.12 28.16 7.43
C ILE A 143 -6.53 27.69 7.06
N SER A 144 -7.13 28.33 6.05
CA SER A 144 -8.42 27.88 5.53
C SER A 144 -8.32 26.54 4.77
N PRO A 145 -9.37 25.68 4.80
CA PRO A 145 -9.40 24.44 4.03
C PRO A 145 -9.16 24.63 2.52
N ALA A 146 -9.61 25.77 1.97
CA ALA A 146 -9.37 26.13 0.58
C ALA A 146 -7.89 26.43 0.28
N ARG A 147 -7.17 27.09 1.21
CA ARG A 147 -5.71 27.28 1.07
C ARG A 147 -4.98 25.95 1.20
N PHE A 148 -5.35 25.13 2.19
CA PHE A 148 -4.76 23.79 2.36
C PHE A 148 -4.90 22.95 1.08
N THR A 149 -6.11 22.89 0.51
CA THR A 149 -6.38 22.11 -0.70
C THR A 149 -5.55 22.61 -1.88
N ARG A 150 -5.41 23.93 -2.04
CA ARG A 150 -4.56 24.52 -3.09
C ARG A 150 -3.10 24.12 -2.93
N LEU A 151 -2.54 24.22 -1.73
CA LEU A 151 -1.17 23.80 -1.43
C LEU A 151 -0.97 22.30 -1.66
N ALA A 152 -1.94 21.47 -1.27
CA ALA A 152 -1.88 20.04 -1.52
C ALA A 152 -1.90 19.71 -3.03
N ARG A 153 -2.78 20.36 -3.80
CA ARG A 153 -2.93 20.13 -5.25
C ARG A 153 -1.69 20.51 -6.06
N VAL A 154 -0.95 21.55 -5.67
CA VAL A 154 0.32 21.88 -6.34
C VAL A 154 1.51 21.11 -5.77
N GLY A 155 1.24 20.14 -4.90
CA GLY A 155 2.25 19.27 -4.35
C GLY A 155 3.12 19.90 -3.27
N ARG A 156 2.64 20.83 -2.45
CA ARG A 156 3.41 21.23 -1.25
C ARG A 156 3.31 20.20 -0.14
N PHE A 157 2.25 19.38 -0.15
CA PHE A 157 2.06 18.26 0.76
C PHE A 157 2.06 16.94 -0.02
N ALA A 158 2.69 15.91 0.55
CA ALA A 158 2.67 14.56 0.00
C ALA A 158 1.71 13.70 0.85
N PRO A 159 0.56 13.26 0.30
CA PRO A 159 -0.30 12.33 1.02
C PRO A 159 0.46 11.03 1.35
N ALA A 160 0.27 10.51 2.56
CA ALA A 160 0.83 9.22 2.95
C ALA A 160 -0.12 8.07 2.67
N ASP A 161 -1.41 8.35 2.65
CA ASP A 161 -2.48 7.38 2.49
C ASP A 161 -3.73 8.06 1.92
N PHE A 162 -4.71 7.25 1.50
CA PHE A 162 -6.02 7.74 1.11
C PHE A 162 -7.10 6.72 1.46
N SER A 163 -8.31 7.21 1.63
CA SER A 163 -9.51 6.38 1.69
C SER A 163 -10.54 6.89 0.71
N LEU A 164 -11.48 6.03 0.33
CA LEU A 164 -12.65 6.45 -0.44
C LEU A 164 -13.84 6.65 0.50
N THR A 165 -14.60 7.71 0.27
CA THR A 165 -15.89 7.89 0.93
C THR A 165 -16.90 6.89 0.35
N ARG A 166 -18.07 6.74 1.00
CA ARG A 166 -19.22 6.01 0.43
C ARG A 166 -19.65 6.53 -0.96
N TYR A 167 -19.26 7.76 -1.30
CA TYR A 167 -19.53 8.40 -2.58
C TYR A 167 -18.34 8.33 -3.54
N ARG A 168 -17.35 7.47 -3.26
CA ARG A 168 -16.16 7.21 -4.08
C ARG A 168 -15.30 8.46 -4.31
N VAL A 169 -15.35 9.41 -3.38
CA VAL A 169 -14.46 10.57 -3.36
C VAL A 169 -13.18 10.21 -2.62
N VAL A 170 -12.02 10.54 -3.21
CA VAL A 170 -10.71 10.32 -2.59
C VAL A 170 -10.49 11.30 -1.45
N SER A 171 -10.42 10.76 -0.24
CA SER A 171 -10.04 11.47 0.97
C SER A 171 -8.56 11.20 1.27
N TRP A 172 -7.72 12.18 0.97
CA TRP A 172 -6.28 12.13 1.20
C TRP A 172 -5.94 12.31 2.67
N ARG A 173 -4.96 11.55 3.15
CA ARG A 173 -4.44 11.63 4.52
C ARG A 173 -2.97 12.04 4.50
N TYR A 174 -2.63 13.01 5.34
CA TYR A 174 -1.32 13.64 5.39
C TYR A 174 -0.68 13.41 6.76
N PRO A 175 0.63 13.15 6.85
CA PRO A 175 1.31 13.06 8.15
C PRO A 175 1.28 14.42 8.86
N ALA A 176 0.72 14.45 10.07
CA ALA A 176 0.62 15.68 10.85
C ALA A 176 2.00 16.30 11.12
N ALA A 177 2.99 15.46 11.46
CA ALA A 177 4.36 15.91 11.71
C ALA A 177 5.00 16.60 10.49
N GLU A 178 4.75 16.12 9.27
CA GLU A 178 5.28 16.74 8.06
C GLU A 178 4.59 18.07 7.73
N LEU A 179 3.30 18.20 8.06
CA LEU A 179 2.59 19.47 7.92
C LEU A 179 3.16 20.52 8.89
N LEU A 180 3.36 20.17 10.15
CA LEU A 180 3.93 21.07 11.15
C LEU A 180 5.36 21.48 10.78
N ALA A 181 6.21 20.53 10.36
CA ALA A 181 7.54 20.85 9.86
C ALA A 181 7.51 21.78 8.63
N PHE A 182 6.55 21.60 7.71
CA PHE A 182 6.36 22.54 6.61
C PHE A 182 5.97 23.94 7.07
N ALA A 183 5.18 24.06 8.13
CA ALA A 183 4.79 25.35 8.69
C ALA A 183 5.99 26.15 9.22
N GLU A 184 6.92 25.45 9.85
CA GLU A 184 8.18 25.99 10.35
C GLU A 184 9.11 26.41 9.20
N LEU A 185 9.25 25.54 8.18
CA LEU A 185 10.18 25.77 7.07
C LEU A 185 9.66 26.73 6.00
N SER A 186 8.35 26.93 5.89
CA SER A 186 7.73 27.70 4.81
C SER A 186 6.52 28.53 5.27
N PRO A 187 6.65 29.35 6.34
CA PRO A 187 5.53 30.12 6.89
C PRO A 187 4.94 31.11 5.88
N GLY A 188 5.76 31.64 4.97
CA GLY A 188 5.32 32.56 3.91
C GLY A 188 4.33 31.96 2.90
N LEU A 189 4.26 30.63 2.80
CA LEU A 189 3.27 29.95 1.94
C LEU A 189 1.92 29.72 2.65
N LEU A 190 1.89 29.84 3.98
CA LEU A 190 0.67 29.64 4.78
C LEU A 190 -0.16 30.93 4.90
N ARG A 191 0.52 32.09 4.88
CA ARG A 191 -0.07 33.41 5.07
C ARG A 191 0.05 34.27 3.82
N GLY A 192 -0.74 35.34 3.76
CA GLY A 192 -0.67 36.31 2.65
C GLY A 192 -1.10 35.77 1.28
N ARG A 193 -0.65 36.47 0.23
CA ARG A 193 -0.96 36.16 -1.16
C ARG A 193 -0.12 34.98 -1.64
N ALA A 194 -0.78 34.00 -2.27
CA ALA A 194 -0.09 32.89 -2.92
C ALA A 194 0.89 33.44 -3.98
N PRO A 195 2.15 32.94 -4.01
CA PRO A 195 3.12 33.30 -5.04
C PRO A 195 2.54 33.13 -6.45
N GLU A 196 3.00 33.94 -7.40
CA GLU A 196 2.48 33.93 -8.77
C GLU A 196 2.58 32.55 -9.42
N GLU A 197 3.70 31.86 -9.27
CA GLU A 197 3.90 30.49 -9.76
C GLU A 197 2.86 29.51 -9.24
N LEU A 198 2.53 29.62 -7.94
CA LEU A 198 1.52 28.81 -7.27
C LEU A 198 0.14 29.08 -7.87
N ARG A 199 -0.18 30.34 -8.15
CA ARG A 199 -1.44 30.74 -8.79
C ARG A 199 -1.54 30.24 -10.22
N ARG A 200 -0.48 30.36 -11.03
CA ARG A 200 -0.44 29.82 -12.40
C ARG A 200 -0.61 28.31 -12.43
N ALA A 201 0.03 27.58 -11.51
CA ALA A 201 -0.12 26.13 -11.41
C ALA A 201 -1.56 25.71 -11.10
N LEU A 202 -2.23 26.41 -10.19
CA LEU A 202 -3.64 26.20 -9.87
C LEU A 202 -4.56 26.53 -11.04
N GLY A 203 -4.28 27.60 -11.79
CA GLY A 203 -5.05 27.99 -12.98
C GLY A 203 -5.06 26.93 -14.09
N ARG A 204 -4.00 26.11 -14.16
CA ARG A 204 -3.94 24.96 -15.08
C ARG A 204 -4.67 23.72 -14.59
N GLY A 205 -5.28 23.76 -13.40
CA GLY A 205 -6.05 22.64 -12.84
C GLY A 205 -5.22 21.46 -12.33
N VAL A 206 -3.89 21.57 -12.30
CA VAL A 206 -2.98 20.48 -11.90
C VAL A 206 -3.29 19.98 -10.48
N ASP A 207 -3.30 18.66 -10.30
CA ASP A 207 -3.44 17.99 -8.99
C ASP A 207 -2.36 16.93 -8.80
N GLU A 208 -1.28 17.33 -8.12
CA GLU A 208 -0.09 16.55 -7.81
C GLU A 208 -0.29 15.54 -6.68
N ARG A 209 -1.45 15.51 -6.00
CA ARG A 209 -1.63 14.68 -4.80
C ARG A 209 -1.43 13.20 -5.10
N ALA A 210 -1.97 12.72 -6.23
CA ALA A 210 -1.81 11.34 -6.65
C ALA A 210 -0.36 11.03 -7.07
N CYS A 211 0.28 11.93 -7.83
CA CYS A 211 1.69 11.83 -8.22
C CYS A 211 2.60 11.73 -6.98
N ARG A 212 2.44 12.63 -6.00
CA ARG A 212 3.25 12.62 -4.77
C ARG A 212 2.98 11.40 -3.89
N TRP A 213 1.74 10.95 -3.81
CA TRP A 213 1.40 9.71 -3.11
C TRP A 213 2.10 8.51 -3.77
N ARG A 214 2.04 8.39 -5.10
CA ARG A 214 2.73 7.32 -5.84
C ARG A 214 4.23 7.40 -5.64
N ALA A 215 4.85 8.57 -5.80
CA ALA A 215 6.28 8.77 -5.59
C ALA A 215 6.72 8.33 -4.18
N ARG A 216 5.95 8.71 -3.14
CA ARG A 216 6.20 8.24 -1.76
C ARG A 216 6.06 6.72 -1.65
N ARG A 217 4.99 6.15 -2.20
CA ARG A 217 4.69 4.72 -2.13
C ARG A 217 5.76 3.90 -2.83
N THR A 218 6.14 4.26 -4.04
CA THR A 218 7.14 3.55 -4.85
C THR A 218 8.54 3.73 -4.27
N ALA A 219 8.91 4.92 -3.77
CA ALA A 219 10.19 5.11 -3.09
C ALA A 219 10.33 4.22 -1.86
N ARG A 220 9.28 4.07 -1.04
CA ARG A 220 9.28 3.14 0.09
C ARG A 220 9.43 1.70 -0.35
N LEU A 221 8.60 1.26 -1.29
CA LEU A 221 8.62 -0.13 -1.75
C LEU A 221 9.95 -0.48 -2.43
N ALA A 222 10.53 0.44 -3.20
CA ALA A 222 11.83 0.25 -3.85
C ALA A 222 12.96 0.06 -2.82
N ARG A 223 12.92 0.75 -1.67
CA ARG A 223 13.86 0.50 -0.55
C ARG A 223 13.61 -0.83 0.17
N GLN A 224 12.43 -1.41 0.04
CA GLN A 224 12.07 -2.70 0.63
C GLN A 224 12.30 -3.88 -0.30
N ALA A 225 12.55 -3.63 -1.58
CA ALA A 225 12.86 -4.65 -2.58
C ALA A 225 14.16 -5.37 -2.21
N GLY A 226 14.12 -6.70 -2.16
CA GLY A 226 15.27 -7.54 -1.83
C GLY A 226 16.24 -7.73 -3.00
N ASP A 227 15.79 -7.50 -4.23
CA ASP A 227 16.58 -7.63 -5.45
C ASP A 227 16.16 -6.58 -6.51
N PRO A 228 16.96 -6.37 -7.56
CA PRO A 228 16.62 -5.42 -8.63
C PRO A 228 15.37 -5.78 -9.43
N TRP A 229 14.99 -7.06 -9.53
CA TRP A 229 13.75 -7.47 -10.18
C TRP A 229 12.51 -7.00 -9.43
N GLN A 230 12.50 -7.15 -8.11
CA GLN A 230 11.48 -6.61 -7.23
C GLN A 230 11.45 -5.08 -7.32
N ARG A 231 12.62 -4.43 -7.37
CA ARG A 231 12.72 -2.97 -7.52
C ARG A 231 12.11 -2.49 -8.84
N ALA A 232 12.42 -3.16 -9.95
CA ALA A 232 11.80 -2.89 -11.25
C ALA A 232 10.28 -3.10 -11.20
N ALA A 233 9.81 -4.15 -10.52
CA ALA A 233 8.38 -4.43 -10.38
C ALA A 233 7.62 -3.34 -9.61
N VAL A 234 8.29 -2.66 -8.66
CA VAL A 234 7.72 -1.49 -7.96
C VAL A 234 7.43 -0.35 -8.91
N PHE A 235 8.40 0.02 -9.74
CA PHE A 235 8.24 1.12 -10.68
C PHE A 235 7.29 0.76 -11.82
N ALA A 236 7.29 -0.49 -12.26
CA ALA A 236 6.35 -1.00 -13.26
C ALA A 236 4.89 -1.01 -12.75
N ALA A 237 4.67 -1.15 -11.44
CA ALA A 237 3.33 -1.31 -10.86
C ALA A 237 2.40 -0.10 -11.04
N VAL A 238 2.93 1.08 -11.38
CA VAL A 238 2.16 2.32 -11.58
C VAL A 238 2.05 2.73 -13.05
N LEU A 239 2.65 1.99 -13.98
CA LEU A 239 2.58 2.30 -15.40
C LEU A 239 1.31 1.71 -16.03
N GLU A 240 0.71 2.45 -16.97
CA GLU A 240 -0.30 1.87 -17.88
C GLU A 240 0.35 0.82 -18.80
N PRO A 241 -0.41 -0.19 -19.28
CA PRO A 241 0.12 -1.25 -20.13
C PRO A 241 0.93 -0.77 -21.35
N PRO A 242 0.52 0.28 -22.11
CA PRO A 242 1.32 0.78 -23.22
C PRO A 242 2.65 1.38 -22.79
N ALA A 243 2.67 2.14 -21.68
CA ALA A 243 3.89 2.73 -21.15
C ALA A 243 4.84 1.65 -20.61
N LEU A 244 4.31 0.60 -19.99
CA LEU A 244 5.08 -0.55 -19.55
C LEU A 244 5.67 -1.33 -20.72
N ALA A 245 4.88 -1.60 -21.77
CA ALA A 245 5.35 -2.29 -22.97
C ALA A 245 6.49 -1.53 -23.67
N SER A 246 6.40 -0.20 -23.71
CA SER A 246 7.46 0.68 -24.22
C SER A 246 8.73 0.69 -23.35
N ALA A 247 8.60 0.54 -22.03
CA ALA A 247 9.75 0.47 -21.13
C ALA A 247 10.42 -0.91 -21.11
N VAL A 248 9.63 -1.97 -21.31
CA VAL A 248 10.06 -3.37 -21.18
C VAL A 248 9.63 -4.12 -22.44
N PRO A 249 10.42 -4.09 -23.53
CA PRO A 249 10.05 -4.72 -24.80
C PRO A 249 9.99 -6.25 -24.73
N VAL A 250 10.77 -6.87 -23.86
CA VAL A 250 10.85 -8.33 -23.69
C VAL A 250 9.62 -8.85 -22.94
N ALA A 251 8.85 -9.75 -23.57
CA ALA A 251 7.62 -10.29 -23.00
C ALA A 251 7.86 -11.10 -21.71
N ALA A 252 8.92 -11.89 -21.65
CA ALA A 252 9.29 -12.68 -20.48
C ALA A 252 9.57 -11.78 -19.25
N ASP A 253 10.27 -10.66 -19.45
CA ASP A 253 10.53 -9.68 -18.41
C ASP A 253 9.22 -9.08 -17.89
N ARG A 254 8.29 -8.70 -18.78
CA ARG A 254 6.96 -8.21 -18.37
C ARG A 254 6.20 -9.23 -17.53
N VAL A 255 6.18 -10.50 -17.92
CA VAL A 255 5.54 -11.58 -17.15
C VAL A 255 6.17 -11.71 -15.76
N ARG A 256 7.51 -11.63 -15.67
CA ARG A 256 8.23 -11.69 -14.39
C ARG A 256 7.88 -10.49 -13.50
N LEU A 257 7.85 -9.27 -14.06
CA LEU A 257 7.47 -8.07 -13.32
C LEU A 257 6.03 -8.13 -12.80
N LEU A 258 5.10 -8.69 -13.58
CA LEU A 258 3.72 -8.90 -13.15
C LEU A 258 3.63 -9.84 -11.94
N ARG A 259 4.42 -10.93 -11.92
CA ARG A 259 4.47 -11.87 -10.78
C ARG A 259 5.08 -11.25 -9.52
N LEU A 260 6.02 -10.33 -9.69
CA LEU A 260 6.71 -9.64 -8.58
C LEU A 260 6.01 -8.35 -8.14
N ARG A 261 4.88 -7.99 -8.76
CA ARG A 261 4.20 -6.72 -8.53
C ARG A 261 3.84 -6.54 -7.05
N PRO A 262 4.24 -5.42 -6.40
CA PRO A 262 3.85 -5.14 -5.03
C PRO A 262 2.37 -4.79 -4.92
N PRO A 263 1.73 -5.07 -3.77
CA PRO A 263 0.46 -4.45 -3.44
C PRO A 263 0.69 -2.95 -3.22
N LEU A 264 0.02 -2.09 -4.00
CA LEU A 264 0.10 -0.63 -3.82
C LEU A 264 -0.86 -0.10 -2.74
N VAL A 265 -1.98 -0.78 -2.57
CA VAL A 265 -3.01 -0.54 -1.54
C VAL A 265 -3.42 -1.88 -0.92
N ALA A 266 -4.14 -1.83 0.20
CA ALA A 266 -4.73 -3.02 0.79
C ALA A 266 -5.77 -3.64 -0.17
N ALA A 267 -5.78 -4.97 -0.27
CA ALA A 267 -6.60 -5.69 -1.26
C ALA A 267 -8.11 -5.71 -0.96
N GLN A 268 -8.56 -5.17 0.19
CA GLN A 268 -9.92 -5.30 0.71
C GLN A 268 -10.88 -4.19 0.25
N LEU A 269 -10.63 -3.55 -0.90
CA LEU A 269 -11.51 -2.50 -1.41
C LEU A 269 -12.70 -3.12 -2.18
N PRO A 270 -13.93 -2.62 -1.99
CA PRO A 270 -15.08 -3.09 -2.75
C PRO A 270 -14.87 -2.97 -4.27
N ILE A 271 -15.46 -3.89 -5.05
CA ILE A 271 -15.23 -4.01 -6.50
C ILE A 271 -15.54 -2.70 -7.23
N ASP A 272 -16.63 -2.04 -6.85
CA ASP A 272 -17.12 -0.79 -7.45
C ASP A 272 -16.21 0.41 -7.18
N HIS A 273 -15.23 0.31 -6.27
CA HIS A 273 -14.29 1.38 -5.96
C HIS A 273 -13.04 1.35 -6.86
N TRP A 274 -12.78 0.24 -7.56
CA TRP A 274 -11.50 0.00 -8.22
C TRP A 274 -11.21 0.88 -9.44
N ASP A 275 -12.20 1.44 -10.11
CA ASP A 275 -11.99 2.38 -11.21
C ASP A 275 -11.38 3.70 -10.73
N VAL A 276 -11.85 4.23 -9.58
CA VAL A 276 -11.30 5.42 -8.92
C VAL A 276 -9.92 5.11 -8.35
N VAL A 277 -9.78 3.96 -7.68
CA VAL A 277 -8.49 3.51 -7.14
C VAL A 277 -7.48 3.38 -8.26
N ARG A 278 -7.82 2.74 -9.39
CA ARG A 278 -6.91 2.56 -10.53
C ARG A 278 -6.35 3.89 -11.04
N ARG A 279 -7.19 4.93 -11.14
CA ARG A 279 -6.73 6.29 -11.51
C ARG A 279 -5.74 6.89 -10.51
N VAL A 280 -5.89 6.60 -9.22
CA VAL A 280 -4.93 7.00 -8.18
C VAL A 280 -3.65 6.16 -8.25
N LEU A 281 -3.74 4.88 -8.60
CA LEU A 281 -2.59 3.98 -8.68
C LEU A 281 -1.75 4.16 -9.93
N THR A 282 -2.34 4.64 -11.02
CA THR A 282 -1.65 4.77 -12.31
C THR A 282 -1.10 6.18 -12.56
N ALA A 283 0.15 6.25 -12.99
CA ALA A 283 0.78 7.44 -13.56
C ALA A 283 0.26 7.69 -14.99
N THR A 284 -0.80 8.51 -15.11
CA THR A 284 -1.39 8.90 -16.40
C THR A 284 -0.75 10.15 -16.99
N ASP A 285 -0.07 10.96 -16.18
CA ASP A 285 0.67 12.12 -16.68
C ASP A 285 1.89 11.66 -17.50
N PRO A 286 2.10 12.16 -18.74
CA PRO A 286 3.21 11.71 -19.56
C PRO A 286 4.60 11.98 -18.98
N ARG A 287 4.77 13.06 -18.20
CA ARG A 287 6.07 13.36 -17.56
C ARG A 287 6.33 12.38 -16.43
N GLU A 288 5.33 12.12 -15.59
CA GLU A 288 5.40 11.11 -14.54
C GLU A 288 5.64 9.70 -15.11
N ALA A 289 4.92 9.33 -16.17
CA ALA A 289 5.09 8.05 -16.84
C ALA A 289 6.52 7.86 -17.36
N ARG A 290 7.07 8.86 -18.07
CA ARG A 290 8.47 8.82 -18.55
C ARG A 290 9.48 8.62 -17.43
N TRP A 291 9.30 9.34 -16.32
CA TRP A 291 10.14 9.15 -15.13
C TRP A 291 10.09 7.71 -14.63
N TYR A 292 8.90 7.10 -14.51
CA TYR A 292 8.80 5.70 -14.11
C TYR A 292 9.39 4.72 -15.15
N GLN A 293 9.25 4.99 -16.45
CA GLN A 293 9.85 4.17 -17.50
C GLN A 293 11.38 4.15 -17.38
N GLU A 294 12.01 5.30 -17.15
CA GLU A 294 13.47 5.39 -16.90
C GLU A 294 13.89 4.58 -15.67
N ARG A 295 13.11 4.67 -14.58
CA ARG A 295 13.37 3.93 -13.33
C ARG A 295 13.25 2.42 -13.53
N VAL A 296 12.28 1.97 -14.33
CA VAL A 296 12.13 0.56 -14.72
C VAL A 296 13.33 0.10 -15.54
N ARG A 297 13.73 0.86 -16.57
CA ARG A 297 14.87 0.50 -17.44
C ARG A 297 16.17 0.38 -16.65
N GLY A 298 16.45 1.35 -15.77
CA GLY A 298 17.63 1.30 -14.90
C GLY A 298 17.63 0.08 -13.99
N ALA A 299 16.53 -0.19 -13.29
CA ALA A 299 16.43 -1.35 -12.41
C ALA A 299 16.51 -2.69 -13.16
N LEU A 300 16.02 -2.78 -14.40
CA LEU A 300 16.17 -3.97 -15.24
C LEU A 300 17.60 -4.17 -15.73
N ALA A 301 18.31 -3.10 -16.06
CA ALA A 301 19.72 -3.18 -16.41
C ALA A 301 20.53 -3.80 -15.26
N ASP A 302 20.32 -3.32 -14.03
CA ASP A 302 20.93 -3.90 -12.82
C ASP A 302 20.58 -5.40 -12.69
N ALA A 303 19.30 -5.73 -12.89
CA ALA A 303 18.77 -7.09 -12.74
C ALA A 303 19.29 -8.10 -13.78
N HIS A 304 19.72 -7.61 -14.94
CA HIS A 304 20.33 -8.42 -16.00
C HIS A 304 21.84 -8.55 -15.81
N SER A 305 22.50 -7.50 -15.29
CA SER A 305 23.92 -7.52 -14.94
C SER A 305 24.23 -8.50 -13.80
N GLU A 306 23.39 -8.56 -12.75
CA GLU A 306 23.57 -9.53 -11.66
C GLU A 306 23.48 -11.00 -12.11
N ARG A 307 22.89 -11.29 -13.28
CA ARG A 307 22.85 -12.64 -13.85
C ARG A 307 24.06 -13.01 -14.68
N ARG A 308 24.85 -12.03 -15.12
CA ARG A 308 26.12 -12.29 -15.79
C ARG A 308 27.21 -12.18 -14.73
N PRO A 309 27.58 -13.27 -14.03
CA PRO A 309 28.80 -13.25 -13.25
C PRO A 309 29.92 -12.82 -14.20
N GLN A 310 30.69 -11.80 -13.78
CA GLN A 310 31.87 -11.33 -14.50
C GLN A 310 32.78 -12.55 -14.70
N SER A 311 32.91 -13.00 -15.95
CA SER A 311 33.87 -14.02 -16.37
C SER A 311 35.28 -13.45 -16.40
#